data_AF-A0AAN8JNE5-F1
#
_entry.id   AF-A0AAN8JNE5-F1
#
_cell.length_a   1.000
_cell.length_b   1.000
_cell.length_c   1.000
_cell.angle_alpha   90.00
_cell.angle_beta   90.00
_cell.angle_gamma   90.00
#
_symmetry.space_group_name_H-M   'P 1'
#
loop_
_entity.id
_entity.type
_entity.pdbx_description
1 polymer ?
#
loop_
_entity_poly.entity_id
_entity_poly.type
_entity_poly.pdbx_seq_one_letter_code
_entity_poly.pdbx_strand_id
1 'polypeptide(L)'
;MSESTILEKDNQDIKDVKENIKISRGPRQELEDVDLAKVADMSVYDENGNKIRFGDIYKKQKTIIVFTRHFLCFICKEYVEDLALIPLEYLQAADVRLVVIGPAPHKFIKSFREVTGYNYTLYCDPDREIYKAFGLSEKLSAGSLTGSKHIKSGFIMGVLRSTWRAMKVREYQGDIKQQGGAFILGPGDELQFSHIDQSSTDHIAINDLLHEAGVQPVSFPNDPRVLQI
;
A
#
# COMPACT_ATOMS: atom_id res chain seq x y z
N MET A 1 -0.10 -7.70 -48.76
CA MET A 1 0.74 -7.06 -47.72
C MET A 1 1.23 -8.18 -46.82
N SER A 2 2.55 -8.34 -46.69
CA SER A 2 3.16 -9.48 -46.00
C SER A 2 3.03 -9.36 -44.48
N GLU A 3 2.94 -10.51 -43.81
CA GLU A 3 2.84 -10.68 -42.36
C GLU A 3 3.96 -9.95 -41.58
N SER A 4 5.13 -9.80 -42.21
CA SER A 4 6.28 -9.05 -41.70
C SER A 4 5.99 -7.55 -41.50
N THR A 5 5.20 -6.94 -42.39
CA THR A 5 4.90 -5.50 -42.36
C THR A 5 3.83 -5.15 -41.32
N ILE A 6 3.01 -6.13 -40.92
CA ILE A 6 2.00 -5.97 -39.87
C ILE A 6 2.69 -6.02 -38.50
N LEU A 7 3.62 -6.96 -38.30
CA LEU A 7 4.39 -7.10 -37.07
C LEU A 7 5.28 -5.88 -36.78
N GLU A 8 5.91 -5.29 -37.79
CA GLU A 8 6.72 -4.07 -37.60
C GLU A 8 5.87 -2.85 -37.24
N LYS A 9 4.66 -2.76 -37.81
CA LYS A 9 3.73 -1.66 -37.55
C LYS A 9 3.13 -1.75 -36.15
N ASP A 10 2.74 -2.96 -35.73
CA ASP A 10 2.24 -3.21 -34.37
C ASP A 10 3.33 -2.94 -33.31
N ASN A 11 4.59 -3.27 -33.60
CA ASN A 11 5.70 -3.02 -32.66
C ASN A 11 6.07 -1.53 -32.56
N GLN A 12 5.89 -0.78 -33.65
CA GLN A 12 6.06 0.66 -33.68
C GLN A 12 4.92 1.36 -32.92
N ASP A 13 3.68 0.94 -33.14
CA ASP A 13 2.50 1.45 -32.44
C ASP A 13 2.58 1.17 -30.92
N ILE A 14 3.13 0.02 -30.49
CA ILE A 14 3.37 -0.29 -29.07
C ILE A 14 4.44 0.61 -28.45
N LYS A 15 5.50 0.97 -29.20
CA LYS A 15 6.54 1.90 -28.72
C LYS A 15 5.98 3.31 -28.57
N ASP A 16 5.20 3.77 -29.54
CA ASP A 16 4.58 5.10 -29.53
C ASP A 16 3.51 5.23 -28.42
N VAL A 17 2.84 4.13 -28.06
CA VAL A 17 1.95 4.07 -26.89
C VAL A 17 2.75 4.14 -25.58
N LYS A 18 3.90 3.45 -25.46
CA LYS A 18 4.73 3.50 -24.24
C LYS A 18 5.38 4.87 -24.00
N GLU A 19 5.80 5.56 -25.06
CA GLU A 19 6.43 6.89 -24.94
C GLU A 19 5.42 8.03 -24.65
N ASN A 20 4.15 7.87 -25.05
CA ASN A 20 3.13 8.92 -24.89
C ASN A 20 2.18 8.73 -23.70
N ILE A 21 2.34 7.68 -22.88
CA ILE A 21 1.65 7.59 -21.59
C ILE A 21 2.36 8.50 -20.57
N LYS A 22 2.12 9.81 -20.68
CA LYS A 22 2.25 10.71 -19.54
C LYS A 22 1.10 10.42 -18.59
N ILE A 23 1.33 9.51 -17.63
CA ILE A 23 0.46 9.39 -16.46
C ILE A 23 0.55 10.74 -15.75
N SER A 24 -0.49 11.55 -15.91
CA SER A 24 -0.68 12.78 -15.15
C SER A 24 -0.93 12.37 -13.70
N ARG A 25 0.15 12.12 -12.96
CA ARG A 25 0.14 12.09 -11.50
C ARG A 25 -0.29 13.50 -11.08
N GLY A 26 -1.44 13.63 -10.44
CA GLY A 26 -1.86 14.90 -9.85
C GLY A 26 -0.77 15.43 -8.91
N PRO A 27 -0.86 16.70 -8.47
CA PRO A 27 0.10 17.24 -7.52
C PRO A 27 0.26 16.27 -6.34
N ARG A 28 1.48 15.75 -6.15
CA ARG A 28 1.82 14.86 -5.04
C ARG A 28 1.59 15.67 -3.77
N GLN A 29 0.69 15.21 -2.90
CA GLN A 29 0.52 15.83 -1.60
C GLN A 29 1.84 15.65 -0.84
N GLU A 30 2.60 16.72 -0.70
CA GLU A 30 3.74 16.75 0.22
C GLU A 30 3.19 16.62 1.64
N LEU A 31 3.80 15.75 2.44
CA LEU A 31 3.48 15.68 3.86
C LEU A 31 3.78 17.05 4.48
N GLU A 32 2.78 17.66 5.12
CA GLU A 32 3.05 18.74 6.06
C GLU A 32 3.95 18.19 7.19
N ASP A 33 4.85 19.02 7.73
CA ASP A 33 5.87 18.64 8.72
C ASP A 33 5.32 17.70 9.81
N VAL A 34 5.62 16.41 9.70
CA VAL A 34 5.23 15.40 10.69
C VAL A 34 6.12 15.57 11.91
N ASP A 35 5.52 15.88 13.07
CA ASP A 35 6.22 15.92 14.35
C ASP A 35 6.56 14.49 14.83
N LEU A 36 7.62 13.91 14.27
CA LEU A 36 8.04 12.53 14.55
C LEU A 36 8.33 12.30 16.03
N ALA A 37 8.81 13.31 16.77
CA ALA A 37 9.04 13.18 18.21
C ALA A 37 7.73 12.92 18.96
N LYS A 38 6.66 13.65 18.60
CA LYS A 38 5.32 13.43 19.15
C LYS A 38 4.72 12.10 18.67
N VAL A 39 4.86 11.76 17.40
CA VAL A 39 4.32 10.49 16.86
C VAL A 39 5.03 9.28 17.46
N ALA A 40 6.33 9.38 17.75
CA ALA A 40 7.11 8.31 18.38
C ALA A 40 6.54 7.86 19.73
N ASP A 41 5.89 8.75 20.48
CA ASP A 41 5.27 8.46 21.77
C ASP A 41 3.85 7.89 21.68
N MET A 42 3.24 7.92 20.49
CA MET A 42 1.96 7.26 20.24
C MET A 42 2.12 5.74 20.29
N SER A 43 1.00 5.01 20.23
CA SER A 43 1.04 3.56 20.35
C SER A 43 0.20 2.85 19.32
N VAL A 44 0.69 1.69 18.94
CA VAL A 44 -0.03 0.68 18.17
C VAL A 44 -0.23 -0.56 19.03
N TYR A 45 -1.06 -1.48 18.55
CA TYR A 45 -1.35 -2.74 19.22
C TYR A 45 -0.87 -3.92 18.38
N ASP A 46 -0.19 -4.88 19.01
CA ASP A 46 0.17 -6.15 18.37
C ASP A 46 -1.01 -7.13 18.34
N GLU A 47 -0.79 -8.33 17.78
CA GLU A 47 -1.82 -9.38 17.67
C GLU A 47 -2.42 -9.83 19.01
N ASN A 48 -1.69 -9.66 20.11
CA ASN A 48 -2.11 -10.04 21.46
C ASN A 48 -2.76 -8.86 22.21
N GLY A 49 -2.87 -7.70 21.57
CA GLY A 49 -3.39 -6.49 22.19
C GLY A 49 -2.39 -5.75 23.07
N ASN A 50 -1.10 -6.11 23.03
CA ASN A 50 -0.07 -5.38 23.76
C ASN A 50 0.15 -4.01 23.12
N LYS A 51 0.28 -2.99 23.96
CA LYS A 51 0.55 -1.61 23.55
C LYS A 51 2.05 -1.45 23.24
N ILE A 52 2.38 -1.11 22.00
CA ILE A 52 3.74 -0.90 21.50
C ILE A 52 3.92 0.57 21.20
N ARG A 53 4.97 1.19 21.75
CA ARG A 53 5.34 2.57 21.43
C ARG A 53 5.80 2.65 19.97
N PHE A 54 5.25 3.57 19.20
CA PHE A 54 5.46 3.64 17.76
C PHE A 54 6.93 3.88 17.38
N GLY A 55 7.65 4.72 18.12
CA GLY A 55 9.08 4.97 17.91
C GLY A 55 9.95 3.71 17.99
N ASP A 56 9.58 2.75 18.85
CA ASP A 56 10.37 1.52 19.04
C ASP A 56 10.34 0.59 17.80
N ILE A 57 9.41 0.82 16.87
CA ILE A 57 9.27 0.06 15.62
C ILE A 57 10.41 0.35 14.65
N TYR A 58 10.94 1.58 14.63
CA TYR A 58 11.93 2.05 13.65
C TYR A 58 13.18 2.65 14.28
N LYS A 59 13.21 2.87 15.60
CA LYS A 59 14.34 3.51 16.29
C LYS A 59 15.70 2.87 16.01
N LYS A 60 15.76 1.54 15.86
CA LYS A 60 17.03 0.80 15.70
C LYS A 60 17.32 0.35 14.27
N GLN A 61 16.31 0.33 13.41
CA GLN A 61 16.36 -0.35 12.13
C GLN A 61 15.50 0.43 11.15
N LYS A 62 15.95 0.55 9.89
CA LYS A 62 15.13 1.13 8.83
C LYS A 62 13.87 0.29 8.67
N THR A 63 12.71 0.92 8.68
CA THR A 63 11.44 0.21 8.64
C THR A 63 10.55 0.81 7.57
N ILE A 64 10.15 -0.05 6.62
CA ILE A 64 9.03 0.19 5.71
C ILE A 64 7.75 -0.02 6.52
N ILE A 65 6.92 1.02 6.62
CA ILE A 65 5.62 1.00 7.28
C ILE A 65 4.53 1.27 6.26
N VAL A 66 3.68 0.27 6.02
CA VAL A 66 2.52 0.36 5.13
C VAL A 66 1.24 0.50 5.96
N PHE A 67 0.54 1.61 5.78
CA PHE A 67 -0.76 1.88 6.37
C PHE A 67 -1.86 1.40 5.41
N THR A 68 -2.64 0.42 5.85
CA THR A 68 -3.77 -0.09 5.07
C THR A 68 -5.02 0.75 5.30
N ARG A 69 -5.92 0.79 4.31
CA ARG A 69 -7.17 1.53 4.44
C ARG A 69 -8.12 0.84 5.42
N HIS A 70 -8.26 -0.48 5.29
CA HIS A 70 -9.00 -1.36 6.20
C HIS A 70 -8.49 -2.81 6.07
N PHE A 71 -8.53 -3.57 7.17
CA PHE A 71 -8.26 -5.02 7.14
C PHE A 71 -9.36 -5.84 6.44
N LEU A 72 -10.54 -5.26 6.17
CA LEU A 72 -11.62 -5.88 5.39
C LEU A 72 -11.67 -5.40 3.92
N CYS A 73 -10.72 -4.57 3.49
CA CYS A 73 -10.66 -4.09 2.11
C CYS A 73 -9.96 -5.11 1.20
N PHE A 74 -10.66 -5.56 0.16
CA PHE A 74 -10.12 -6.52 -0.82
C PHE A 74 -8.88 -5.98 -1.57
N ILE A 75 -8.80 -4.68 -1.84
CA ILE A 75 -7.65 -4.09 -2.54
C ILE A 75 -6.42 -4.06 -1.63
N CYS A 76 -6.61 -3.74 -0.34
CA CYS A 76 -5.53 -3.83 0.64
C CYS A 76 -5.11 -5.29 0.87
N LYS A 77 -6.02 -6.25 0.73
CA LYS A 77 -5.70 -7.68 0.79
C LYS A 77 -4.74 -8.08 -0.34
N GLU A 78 -5.05 -7.74 -1.60
CA GLU A 78 -4.17 -8.07 -2.74
C GLU A 78 -2.78 -7.44 -2.59
N TYR A 79 -2.71 -6.16 -2.21
CA TYR A 79 -1.43 -5.50 -1.98
C TYR A 79 -0.60 -6.16 -0.86
N VAL A 80 -1.26 -6.54 0.25
CA VAL A 80 -0.58 -7.22 1.37
C VAL A 80 -0.21 -8.66 1.04
N GLU A 81 -1.00 -9.36 0.20
CA GLU A 81 -0.63 -10.66 -0.37
C GLU A 81 0.66 -10.55 -1.19
N ASP A 82 0.78 -9.53 -2.02
CA ASP A 82 2.02 -9.28 -2.77
C ASP A 82 3.18 -8.92 -1.84
N LEU A 83 2.96 -8.10 -0.81
CA LEU A 83 3.98 -7.84 0.22
C LEU A 83 4.43 -9.12 0.94
N ALA A 84 3.54 -10.11 1.11
CA ALA A 84 3.86 -11.39 1.72
C ALA A 84 4.80 -12.25 0.86
N LEU A 85 4.89 -11.98 -0.45
CA LEU A 85 5.77 -12.68 -1.38
C LEU A 85 7.22 -12.16 -1.36
N ILE A 86 7.47 -11.01 -0.71
CA ILE A 86 8.84 -10.51 -0.53
C ILE A 86 9.62 -11.56 0.28
N PRO A 87 10.81 -12.02 -0.15
CA PRO A 87 11.64 -12.93 0.64
C PRO A 87 12.23 -12.25 1.88
N LEU A 88 12.22 -12.94 3.02
CA LEU A 88 12.76 -12.40 4.27
C LEU A 88 14.26 -12.11 4.14
N GLU A 89 14.98 -12.90 3.37
CA GLU A 89 16.41 -12.77 3.12
C GLU A 89 16.75 -11.44 2.45
N TYR A 90 15.84 -10.90 1.63
CA TYR A 90 16.04 -9.64 0.93
C TYR A 90 15.98 -8.47 1.92
N LEU A 91 15.01 -8.52 2.84
CA LEU A 91 14.85 -7.55 3.91
C LEU A 91 16.03 -7.63 4.91
N GLN A 92 16.44 -8.84 5.28
CA GLN A 92 17.58 -9.07 6.18
C GLN A 92 18.91 -8.59 5.61
N ALA A 93 19.17 -8.86 4.32
CA ALA A 93 20.40 -8.43 3.65
C ALA A 93 20.55 -6.90 3.61
N ALA A 94 19.44 -6.17 3.58
CA ALA A 94 19.41 -4.71 3.58
C ALA A 94 19.27 -4.09 4.98
N ASP A 95 19.18 -4.91 6.04
CA ASP A 95 18.83 -4.48 7.41
C ASP A 95 17.53 -3.63 7.46
N VAL A 96 16.52 -4.07 6.70
CA VAL A 96 15.20 -3.41 6.60
C VAL A 96 14.13 -4.28 7.24
N ARG A 97 13.21 -3.64 7.97
CA ARG A 97 11.99 -4.27 8.47
C ARG A 97 10.79 -3.88 7.61
N LEU A 98 9.87 -4.81 7.42
CA LEU A 98 8.57 -4.56 6.79
C LEU A 98 7.45 -4.71 7.81
N VAL A 99 6.64 -3.67 7.95
CA VAL A 99 5.54 -3.57 8.90
C VAL A 99 4.28 -3.11 8.18
N VAL A 100 3.15 -3.74 8.49
CA VAL A 100 1.82 -3.28 8.06
C VAL A 100 1.03 -2.83 9.28
N ILE A 101 0.38 -1.68 9.18
CA ILE A 101 -0.50 -1.12 10.21
C ILE A 101 -1.92 -1.03 9.65
N GLY A 102 -2.91 -1.41 10.44
CA GLY A 102 -4.33 -1.29 10.07
C GLY A 102 -5.17 -0.45 11.03
N PRO A 103 -6.23 0.22 10.54
CA PRO A 103 -7.13 1.01 11.36
C PRO A 103 -8.27 0.11 11.87
N ALA A 104 -7.92 -0.92 12.63
CA ALA A 104 -8.85 -1.93 13.13
C ALA A 104 -8.41 -2.44 14.51
N PRO A 105 -9.32 -3.00 15.32
CA PRO A 105 -8.94 -3.71 16.55
C PRO A 105 -7.99 -4.89 16.31
N HIS A 106 -7.05 -5.13 17.24
CA HIS A 106 -6.03 -6.19 17.13
C HIS A 106 -6.58 -7.60 16.87
N LYS A 107 -7.80 -7.90 17.35
CA LYS A 107 -8.46 -9.21 17.13
C LYS A 107 -8.58 -9.62 15.66
N PHE A 108 -8.49 -8.66 14.74
CA PHE A 108 -8.55 -8.92 13.29
C PHE A 108 -7.20 -9.30 12.68
N ILE A 109 -6.07 -9.08 13.37
CA ILE A 109 -4.71 -9.38 12.86
C ILE A 109 -4.60 -10.86 12.48
N LYS A 110 -5.05 -11.77 13.34
CA LYS A 110 -4.92 -13.21 13.10
C LYS A 110 -5.65 -13.64 11.82
N SER A 111 -6.91 -13.25 11.67
CA SER A 111 -7.71 -13.55 10.47
C SER A 111 -7.10 -12.89 9.22
N PHE A 112 -6.62 -11.64 9.34
CA PHE A 112 -6.00 -10.95 8.22
C PHE A 112 -4.71 -11.63 7.75
N ARG A 113 -3.87 -12.10 8.69
CA ARG A 113 -2.68 -12.90 8.38
C ARG A 113 -3.05 -14.22 7.69
N GLU A 114 -4.04 -14.94 8.21
CA GLU A 114 -4.49 -16.22 7.63
C GLU A 114 -4.95 -16.07 6.16
N VAL A 115 -5.66 -14.99 5.83
CA VAL A 115 -6.17 -14.78 4.46
C VAL A 115 -5.17 -14.14 3.49
N THR A 116 -4.11 -13.51 4.00
CA THR A 116 -3.08 -12.85 3.16
C THR A 116 -1.78 -13.64 3.07
N GLY A 117 -1.53 -14.57 4.00
CA GLY A 117 -0.23 -15.22 4.14
C GLY A 117 0.87 -14.28 4.66
N TYR A 118 0.53 -13.08 5.14
CA TYR A 118 1.51 -12.08 5.55
C TYR A 118 2.20 -12.43 6.88
N ASN A 119 3.40 -13.00 6.77
CA ASN A 119 4.17 -13.52 7.90
C ASN A 119 5.09 -12.50 8.56
N TYR A 120 5.03 -11.24 8.13
CA TYR A 120 5.77 -10.14 8.76
C TYR A 120 4.96 -9.49 9.89
N THR A 121 5.52 -8.43 10.46
CA THR A 121 4.94 -7.75 11.61
C THR A 121 3.68 -6.98 11.22
N LEU A 122 2.60 -7.21 11.95
CA LEU A 122 1.32 -6.51 11.84
C LEU A 122 1.03 -5.76 13.13
N TYR A 123 0.58 -4.52 13.00
CA TYR A 123 0.05 -3.74 14.11
C TYR A 123 -1.30 -3.12 13.77
N CYS A 124 -1.96 -2.65 14.82
CA CYS A 124 -3.25 -1.98 14.76
C CYS A 124 -3.17 -0.58 15.38
N ASP A 125 -3.76 0.40 14.72
CA ASP A 125 -4.03 1.73 15.26
C ASP A 125 -5.56 1.98 15.20
N PRO A 126 -6.33 1.43 16.16
CA PRO A 126 -7.80 1.45 16.10
C PRO A 126 -8.37 2.87 16.15
N ASP A 127 -7.73 3.78 16.88
CA ASP A 127 -8.16 5.18 17.06
C ASP A 127 -7.61 6.12 15.97
N ARG A 128 -6.76 5.57 15.09
CA ARG A 128 -6.17 6.24 13.93
C ARG A 128 -5.35 7.47 14.31
N GLU A 129 -4.76 7.47 15.50
CA GLU A 129 -3.98 8.59 16.01
C GLU A 129 -2.72 8.78 15.15
N ILE A 130 -2.07 7.69 14.80
CA ILE A 130 -0.85 7.69 13.97
C ILE A 130 -1.22 7.99 12.52
N TYR A 131 -2.33 7.43 12.00
CA TYR A 131 -2.85 7.79 10.67
C TYR A 131 -3.02 9.32 10.53
N LYS A 132 -3.69 9.94 11.51
CA LYS A 132 -3.91 11.40 11.53
C LYS A 132 -2.60 12.17 11.62
N ALA A 133 -1.65 11.68 12.41
CA ALA A 133 -0.35 12.33 12.58
C ALA A 133 0.50 12.30 11.29
N PHE A 134 0.35 11.27 10.47
CA PHE A 134 0.96 11.18 9.13
C PHE A 134 0.13 11.83 8.02
N GLY A 135 -0.89 12.63 8.37
CA GLY A 135 -1.73 13.31 7.39
C GLY A 135 -2.62 12.38 6.54
N LEU A 136 -2.76 11.11 6.92
CA LEU A 136 -3.63 10.16 6.24
C LEU A 136 -5.09 10.49 6.56
N SER A 137 -5.74 11.21 5.66
CA SER A 137 -7.03 11.82 5.94
C SER A 137 -8.17 10.78 6.00
N GLU A 138 -9.18 11.10 6.79
CA GLU A 138 -10.53 10.51 6.72
C GLU A 138 -11.42 11.25 5.71
N LYS A 139 -10.85 12.17 4.91
CA LYS A 139 -11.57 13.05 3.98
C LYS A 139 -11.13 12.80 2.55
N LEU A 140 -11.41 11.62 1.99
CA LEU A 140 -11.51 11.55 0.53
C LEU A 140 -12.71 12.40 0.10
N SER A 141 -12.44 13.51 -0.59
CA SER A 141 -13.37 14.01 -1.60
C SER A 141 -13.63 12.85 -2.54
N ALA A 142 -14.87 12.69 -2.98
CA ALA A 142 -15.20 11.75 -4.04
C ALA A 142 -14.42 12.20 -5.29
N GLY A 143 -13.19 11.73 -5.46
CA GLY A 143 -12.40 11.91 -6.66
C GLY A 143 -13.27 11.46 -7.82
N SER A 144 -13.51 12.35 -8.77
CA SER A 144 -14.41 12.11 -9.89
C SER A 144 -14.01 10.81 -10.59
N LEU A 145 -14.89 9.81 -10.57
CA LEU A 145 -14.72 8.54 -11.28
C LEU A 145 -14.78 8.71 -12.82
N THR A 146 -14.63 9.94 -13.34
CA THR A 146 -14.82 10.30 -14.74
C THR A 146 -13.50 10.34 -15.54
N GLY A 147 -12.37 9.91 -14.97
CA GLY A 147 -11.05 10.09 -15.60
C GLY A 147 -10.37 8.86 -16.21
N SER A 148 -10.71 7.63 -15.81
CA SER A 148 -9.94 6.45 -16.26
C SER A 148 -10.56 5.79 -17.49
N LYS A 149 -9.95 5.99 -18.66
CA LYS A 149 -10.37 5.41 -19.95
C LYS A 149 -10.26 3.88 -20.05
N HIS A 150 -9.71 3.19 -19.06
CA HIS A 150 -9.36 1.76 -19.17
C HIS A 150 -9.96 0.84 -18.10
N ILE A 151 -10.81 1.33 -17.21
CA ILE A 151 -11.43 0.46 -16.21
C ILE A 151 -12.88 0.18 -16.60
N LYS A 152 -13.16 -1.05 -17.04
CA LYS A 152 -14.52 -1.49 -17.38
C LYS A 152 -15.40 -1.36 -16.14
N SER A 153 -16.51 -0.63 -16.26
CA SER A 153 -17.50 -0.35 -15.21
C SER A 153 -17.98 -1.60 -14.45
N GLY A 154 -17.96 -2.78 -15.09
CA GLY A 154 -18.30 -4.06 -14.46
C GLY A 154 -17.31 -4.54 -13.39
N PHE A 155 -16.01 -4.25 -13.52
CA PHE A 155 -15.00 -4.60 -12.51
C PHE A 155 -15.12 -3.68 -11.29
N ILE A 156 -15.29 -2.38 -11.51
CA ILE A 156 -15.54 -1.38 -10.46
C ILE A 156 -16.81 -1.73 -9.68
N MET A 157 -17.90 -2.07 -10.39
CA MET A 157 -19.15 -2.48 -9.76
C MET A 157 -18.99 -3.79 -8.99
N GLY A 158 -18.15 -4.72 -9.46
CA GLY A 158 -17.79 -5.95 -8.75
C GLY A 158 -17.02 -5.70 -7.45
N VAL A 159 -16.02 -4.82 -7.48
CA VAL A 159 -15.22 -4.40 -6.32
C VAL A 159 -16.07 -3.61 -5.31
N LEU A 160 -16.89 -2.65 -5.78
CA LEU A 160 -17.85 -1.95 -4.93
C LEU A 160 -18.85 -2.91 -4.29
N ARG A 161 -19.40 -3.85 -5.06
CA ARG A 161 -20.38 -4.83 -4.57
C ARG A 161 -19.78 -5.85 -3.61
N SER A 162 -18.51 -6.22 -3.79
CA SER A 162 -17.75 -7.06 -2.86
C SER A 162 -17.48 -6.32 -1.55
N THR A 163 -17.02 -5.07 -1.64
CA THR A 163 -16.85 -4.16 -0.49
C THR A 163 -18.17 -3.98 0.25
N TRP A 164 -19.27 -3.74 -0.48
CA TRP A 164 -20.62 -3.57 0.07
C TRP A 164 -21.21 -4.87 0.65
N ARG A 165 -20.82 -6.04 0.16
CA ARG A 165 -21.16 -7.35 0.75
C ARG A 165 -20.38 -7.60 2.04
N ALA A 166 -19.10 -7.23 2.10
CA ALA A 166 -18.31 -7.25 3.33
C ALA A 166 -18.89 -6.27 4.37
N MET A 167 -19.42 -5.11 3.94
CA MET A 167 -20.15 -4.17 4.82
C MET A 167 -21.47 -4.72 5.38
N LYS A 168 -22.10 -5.72 4.75
CA LYS A 168 -23.32 -6.36 5.26
C LYS A 168 -23.06 -7.34 6.40
N VAL A 169 -21.81 -7.77 6.59
CA VAL A 169 -21.39 -8.48 7.80
C VAL A 169 -21.15 -7.42 8.86
N ARG A 170 -21.97 -7.41 9.91
CA ARG A 170 -22.09 -6.38 10.97
C ARG A 170 -20.81 -6.08 11.80
N GLU A 171 -19.65 -6.53 11.36
CA GLU A 171 -18.33 -6.27 11.97
C GLU A 171 -17.52 -5.16 11.26
N TYR A 172 -18.17 -4.42 10.37
CA TYR A 172 -17.53 -3.32 9.64
C TYR A 172 -17.33 -2.09 10.54
N GLN A 173 -16.12 -1.93 11.10
CA GLN A 173 -15.68 -0.74 11.84
C GLN A 173 -14.63 0.07 11.07
N GLY A 174 -14.91 0.46 9.83
CA GLY A 174 -13.99 1.27 9.03
C GLY A 174 -14.69 2.37 8.25
N ASP A 175 -14.15 3.59 8.25
CA ASP A 175 -14.62 4.67 7.36
C ASP A 175 -14.06 4.45 5.95
N ILE A 176 -14.94 4.21 4.97
CA ILE A 176 -14.63 4.01 3.53
C ILE A 176 -13.66 5.09 2.98
N LYS A 177 -13.58 6.25 3.62
CA LYS A 177 -12.73 7.38 3.25
C LYS A 177 -11.31 7.34 3.79
N GLN A 178 -10.96 6.37 4.64
CA GLN A 178 -9.62 6.27 5.23
C GLN A 178 -8.55 6.15 4.14
N GLN A 179 -7.56 7.03 4.14
CA GLN A 179 -6.39 6.92 3.27
C GLN A 179 -5.36 5.93 3.83
N GLY A 180 -4.70 5.23 2.90
CA GLY A 180 -3.52 4.43 3.17
C GLY A 180 -2.26 5.19 2.75
N GLY A 181 -1.12 4.55 2.91
CA GLY A 181 0.16 5.08 2.46
C GLY A 181 1.32 4.19 2.85
N ALA A 182 2.50 4.53 2.36
CA ALA A 182 3.75 3.84 2.68
C ALA A 182 4.81 4.86 3.09
N PHE A 183 5.53 4.54 4.16
CA PHE A 183 6.54 5.41 4.75
C PHE A 183 7.79 4.58 5.04
N ILE A 184 8.96 5.21 4.95
CA ILE A 184 10.22 4.60 5.38
C ILE A 184 10.74 5.45 6.53
N LEU A 185 10.80 4.85 7.72
CA LEU A 185 11.25 5.50 8.95
C LEU A 185 12.54 4.88 9.46
N GLY A 186 13.34 5.70 10.12
CA GLY A 186 14.53 5.33 10.86
C GLY A 186 15.69 4.78 10.01
N PRO A 187 16.79 4.37 10.67
CA PRO A 187 16.98 4.34 12.12
C PRO A 187 16.90 5.73 12.78
N GLY A 188 16.42 5.78 14.03
CA GLY A 188 16.15 7.04 14.73
C GLY A 188 14.86 7.75 14.28
N ASP A 189 14.64 8.98 14.71
CA ASP A 189 13.44 9.76 14.42
C ASP A 189 13.57 10.47 13.06
N GLU A 190 13.76 9.68 12.00
CA GLU A 190 13.95 10.16 10.63
C GLU A 190 12.86 9.60 9.71
N LEU A 191 12.26 10.47 8.89
CA LEU A 191 11.39 10.10 7.78
C LEU A 191 12.18 10.19 6.48
N GLN A 192 12.53 9.05 5.89
CA GLN A 192 13.34 8.99 4.67
C GLN A 192 12.51 8.99 3.40
N PHE A 193 11.28 8.46 3.46
CA PHE A 193 10.39 8.39 2.30
C PHE A 193 8.93 8.42 2.74
N SER A 194 8.08 8.99 1.88
CA SER A 194 6.64 8.98 2.04
C SER A 194 5.87 8.89 0.72
N HIS A 195 4.79 8.13 0.78
CA HIS A 195 3.76 8.05 -0.24
C HIS A 195 2.39 8.00 0.42
N ILE A 196 1.54 9.00 0.15
CA ILE A 196 0.15 9.04 0.60
C ILE A 196 -0.74 8.64 -0.57
N ASP A 197 -1.57 7.61 -0.38
CA ASP A 197 -2.45 7.12 -1.43
C ASP A 197 -3.54 8.15 -1.77
N GLN A 198 -3.60 8.60 -3.03
CA GLN A 198 -4.64 9.53 -3.50
C GLN A 198 -5.96 8.82 -3.81
N SER A 199 -5.95 7.50 -3.96
CA SER A 199 -7.14 6.68 -4.19
C SER A 199 -6.96 5.26 -3.67
N SER A 200 -8.01 4.45 -3.69
CA SER A 200 -7.94 3.05 -3.23
C SER A 200 -6.99 2.17 -4.03
N THR A 201 -6.56 2.61 -5.22
CA THR A 201 -5.67 1.88 -6.13
C THR A 201 -4.35 2.60 -6.35
N ASP A 202 -4.07 3.66 -5.58
CA ASP A 202 -2.85 4.47 -5.70
C ASP A 202 -1.77 4.02 -4.72
N HIS A 203 -1.72 2.73 -4.41
CA HIS A 203 -0.62 2.16 -3.65
C HIS A 203 0.67 2.30 -4.46
N ILE A 204 1.77 2.67 -3.81
CA ILE A 204 3.10 2.66 -4.44
C ILE A 204 3.43 1.26 -4.93
N ALA A 205 4.02 1.15 -6.12
CA ALA A 205 4.49 -0.13 -6.62
C ALA A 205 5.53 -0.72 -5.66
N ILE A 206 5.40 -2.00 -5.30
CA ILE A 206 6.24 -2.62 -4.25
C ILE A 206 7.73 -2.51 -4.59
N ASN A 207 8.12 -2.75 -5.85
CA ASN A 207 9.53 -2.62 -6.25
C ASN A 207 10.06 -1.18 -6.18
N ASP A 208 9.21 -0.16 -6.34
CA ASP A 208 9.61 1.23 -6.14
C ASP A 208 9.83 1.48 -4.64
N LEU A 209 8.93 0.99 -3.78
CA LEU A 209 9.06 1.06 -2.32
C LEU A 209 10.31 0.34 -1.80
N LEU A 210 10.60 -0.85 -2.33
CA LEU A 210 11.80 -1.62 -2.00
C LEU A 210 13.06 -0.87 -2.44
N HIS A 211 13.06 -0.29 -3.63
CA HIS A 211 14.17 0.52 -4.13
C HIS A 211 14.47 1.71 -3.20
N GLU A 212 13.45 2.48 -2.80
CA GLU A 212 13.60 3.60 -1.84
C GLU A 212 14.15 3.12 -0.49
N ALA A 213 13.85 1.89 -0.08
CA ALA A 213 14.37 1.29 1.14
C ALA A 213 15.81 0.74 1.01
N GLY A 214 16.35 0.61 -0.20
CA GLY A 214 17.61 -0.06 -0.48
C GLY A 214 17.51 -1.58 -0.50
N VAL A 215 16.31 -2.12 -0.72
CA VAL A 215 16.02 -3.56 -0.84
C VAL A 215 15.97 -3.92 -2.33
N GLN A 216 16.55 -5.08 -2.68
CA GLN A 216 16.50 -5.58 -4.05
C GLN A 216 15.07 -5.89 -4.52
N PRO A 217 14.75 -5.73 -5.81
CA PRO A 217 13.40 -5.94 -6.33
C PRO A 217 12.97 -7.42 -6.30
N VAL A 218 11.67 -7.63 -6.21
CA VAL A 218 11.02 -8.96 -6.24
C VAL A 218 10.27 -9.12 -7.56
N SER A 219 10.29 -10.33 -8.11
CA SER A 219 9.45 -10.69 -9.25
C SER A 219 8.14 -11.27 -8.76
N PHE A 220 7.01 -10.64 -9.07
CA PHE A 220 5.70 -11.20 -8.74
C PHE A 220 5.26 -12.16 -9.85
N PRO A 221 4.65 -13.32 -9.53
CA PRO A 221 4.19 -14.29 -10.54
C PRO A 221 3.22 -13.71 -11.57
N ASN A 222 2.52 -12.63 -11.22
CA ASN A 222 1.51 -11.96 -12.05
C ASN A 222 1.85 -10.49 -12.35
N ASP A 223 3.12 -10.05 -12.25
CA ASP A 223 3.50 -8.68 -12.61
C ASP A 223 3.39 -8.50 -14.15
N PRO A 224 2.45 -7.69 -14.67
CA PRO A 224 2.33 -7.46 -16.12
C PRO A 224 3.54 -6.74 -16.72
N ARG A 225 4.48 -6.24 -15.92
CA ARG A 225 5.77 -5.68 -16.37
C ARG A 225 6.80 -6.76 -16.70
N VAL A 226 6.61 -7.99 -16.20
CA VAL A 226 7.41 -9.14 -16.62
C VAL A 226 6.75 -9.70 -17.88
N LEU A 227 7.22 -9.26 -19.05
CA LEU A 227 6.95 -9.99 -20.28
C LEU A 227 7.56 -11.38 -20.10
N GLN A 228 6.71 -12.41 -19.97
CA GLN A 228 7.15 -13.78 -20.17
C GLN A 228 7.56 -13.89 -21.65
N ILE A 229 8.87 -13.99 -21.88
CA ILE A 229 9.44 -14.32 -23.19
C ILE A 229 9.45 -15.84 -23.30
#